data_AF-A0A959VL20-F1
#
_entry.id   AF-A0A959VL20-F1
#
_cell.length_a   1.000
_cell.length_b   1.000
_cell.length_c   1.000
_cell.angle_alpha   90.00
_cell.angle_beta   90.00
_cell.angle_gamma   90.00
#
_symmetry.space_group_name_H-M   'P 1'
#
loop_
_entity.id
_entity.type
_entity.pdbx_description
1 polymer ?
#
loop_
_entity_poly.entity_id
_entity_poly.type
_entity_poly.pdbx_seq_one_letter_code
_entity_poly.pdbx_strand_id
1 'polypeptide(L)'
;MKKGSRTTLAFVLAGLVTGVVFSLGPWKEFQQKRAESAQAVAESHQIAKERADLIQQTAQLQTPLGREQEARRRGYKKPGERVVELDP
;
A
#
# COMPACT_ATOMS: atom_id res chain seq x y z
N MET A 1 39.82 41.09 31.48
CA MET A 1 38.99 40.01 30.89
C MET A 1 39.78 39.29 29.80
N LYS A 2 39.98 37.98 29.95
CA LYS A 2 40.94 37.16 29.19
C LYS A 2 40.52 37.04 27.70
N LYS A 3 41.29 37.65 26.78
CA LYS A 3 41.06 37.61 25.32
C LYS A 3 40.84 36.19 24.77
N GLY A 4 41.49 35.18 25.35
CA GLY A 4 41.35 33.77 24.93
C GLY A 4 39.99 33.12 25.24
N SER A 5 39.22 33.64 26.21
CA SER A 5 37.92 33.05 26.55
C SER A 5 36.84 33.34 25.50
N ARG A 6 36.93 34.49 24.81
CA ARG A 6 35.96 34.89 23.77
C ARG A 6 36.17 34.12 22.47
N THR A 7 37.41 33.84 22.09
CA THR A 7 37.74 33.06 20.88
C THR A 7 37.31 31.61 21.03
N THR A 8 37.60 30.96 22.17
CA THR A 8 37.16 29.59 22.42
C THR A 8 35.63 29.46 22.36
N LEU A 9 34.91 30.42 22.97
CA LEU A 9 33.45 30.43 22.91
C LEU A 9 32.91 30.57 21.47
N ALA A 10 33.53 31.43 20.66
CA ALA A 10 33.15 31.60 19.26
C ALA A 10 33.38 30.32 18.44
N PHE A 11 34.49 29.61 18.66
CA PHE A 11 34.76 28.33 17.99
C PHE A 11 33.77 27.24 18.38
N VAL A 12 33.41 27.15 19.66
CA VAL A 12 32.41 26.18 20.14
C VAL A 12 31.05 26.47 19.51
N LEU A 13 30.63 27.74 19.46
CA LEU A 13 29.37 28.13 18.82
C LEU A 13 29.38 27.85 17.31
N ALA A 14 30.47 28.13 16.61
CA ALA A 14 30.59 27.83 15.19
C ALA A 14 30.49 26.32 14.93
N GLY A 15 31.11 25.49 15.77
CA GLY A 15 31.00 24.03 15.71
C GLY A 15 29.58 23.53 15.90
N LEU A 16 28.87 24.05 16.90
CA LEU A 16 27.47 23.70 17.17
C LEU A 16 26.55 24.09 16.00
N VAL A 17 26.69 25.31 15.47
CA VAL A 17 25.89 25.77 14.32
C VAL A 17 26.15 24.89 13.11
N THR A 18 27.41 24.56 12.83
CA THR A 18 27.78 23.68 11.73
C THR A 18 27.17 22.29 11.91
N GLY A 19 27.28 21.70 13.10
CA GLY A 19 26.67 20.40 13.41
C GLY A 19 25.16 20.39 13.19
N VAL A 20 24.46 21.43 13.66
CA VAL A 20 23.01 21.56 13.48
C VAL A 20 22.65 21.69 12.00
N VAL A 21 23.32 22.56 11.25
CA VAL A 21 23.05 22.76 9.81
C VAL A 21 23.24 21.46 9.02
N PHE A 22 24.32 20.72 9.28
CA PHE A 22 24.59 19.45 8.60
C PHE A 22 23.60 18.34 9.00
N SER A 23 23.01 18.39 10.19
CA SER A 23 22.03 17.38 10.63
C SER A 23 20.66 17.49 9.95
N LEU A 24 20.30 18.68 9.44
CA LEU A 24 18.97 18.92 8.85
C LEU A 24 18.75 18.17 7.53
N GLY A 25 19.80 18.00 6.72
CA GLY A 25 19.74 17.29 5.44
C GLY A 25 19.34 15.82 5.61
N PRO A 26 20.12 15.02 6.38
CA PRO A 26 19.82 13.62 6.63
C PRO A 26 18.45 13.39 7.27
N TRP A 27 18.01 14.28 8.16
CA TRP A 27 16.69 14.16 8.78
C TRP A 27 15.56 14.31 7.75
N LYS A 28 15.68 15.30 6.86
CA LYS A 28 14.71 15.51 5.78
C LYS A 28 14.68 14.34 4.81
N GLU A 29 15.85 13.83 4.42
CA GLU A 29 15.96 12.66 3.55
C GLU A 29 15.36 11.41 4.21
N PHE A 30 15.63 11.19 5.49
CA PHE A 30 15.03 10.09 6.25
C PHE A 30 13.49 10.17 6.26
N GLN A 31 12.93 11.36 6.48
CA GLN A 31 11.47 11.55 6.46
C GLN A 31 10.88 11.30 5.06
N GLN A 32 11.56 11.75 4.01
CA GLN A 32 11.15 11.48 2.63
C GLN A 32 11.18 9.97 2.32
N LYS A 33 12.29 9.30 2.65
CA LYS A 33 12.43 7.85 2.43
C LYS A 33 11.41 7.04 3.23
N ARG A 34 11.09 7.49 4.45
CA ARG A 34 10.04 6.88 5.27
C ARG A 34 8.66 7.03 4.63
N ALA A 35 8.34 8.21 4.10
CA ALA A 35 7.08 8.45 3.41
C ALA A 35 6.97 7.62 2.12
N GLU A 36 8.01 7.60 1.30
CA GLU A 36 8.10 6.78 0.09
C GLU A 36 7.91 5.29 0.40
N SER A 37 8.59 4.78 1.43
CA SER A 37 8.46 3.39 1.86
C SER A 37 7.06 3.07 2.37
N ALA A 38 6.45 3.94 3.16
CA ALA A 38 5.09 3.76 3.67
C ALA A 38 4.07 3.71 2.51
N GLN A 39 4.23 4.58 1.51
CA GLN A 39 3.38 4.60 0.34
C GLN A 39 3.54 3.31 -0.48
N ALA A 40 4.78 2.88 -0.75
CA ALA A 40 5.05 1.65 -1.50
C ALA A 40 4.47 0.41 -0.81
N VAL A 41 4.53 0.35 0.53
CA VAL A 41 3.92 -0.72 1.31
C VAL A 41 2.39 -0.69 1.17
N ALA A 42 1.77 0.49 1.28
CA ALA A 42 0.33 0.63 1.12
C ALA A 42 -0.15 0.19 -0.28
N GLU A 43 0.56 0.62 -1.34
CA GLU A 43 0.28 0.21 -2.72
C GLU A 43 0.44 -1.30 -2.90
N SER A 44 1.49 -1.90 -2.32
CA SER A 44 1.71 -3.35 -2.36
C SER A 44 0.55 -4.13 -1.72
N HIS A 45 0.05 -3.67 -0.57
CA HIS A 45 -1.10 -4.29 0.09
C HIS A 45 -2.38 -4.19 -0.75
N GLN A 46 -2.61 -3.05 -1.42
CA GLN A 46 -3.76 -2.89 -2.32
C GLN A 46 -3.67 -3.86 -3.49
N ILE A 47 -2.53 -3.94 -4.16
CA ILE A 47 -2.30 -4.87 -5.29
C ILE A 47 -2.48 -6.32 -4.83
N ALA A 48 -1.96 -6.68 -3.65
CA ALA A 48 -2.10 -8.02 -3.11
C ALA A 48 -3.57 -8.39 -2.88
N LYS A 49 -4.36 -7.44 -2.33
CA LYS A 49 -5.80 -7.63 -2.13
C LYS A 49 -6.55 -7.80 -3.45
N GLU A 50 -6.30 -6.92 -4.42
CA GLU A 50 -6.93 -7.00 -5.74
C GLU A 50 -6.63 -8.33 -6.44
N ARG A 51 -5.38 -8.80 -6.35
CA ARG A 51 -5.00 -10.11 -6.88
C ARG A 51 -5.72 -11.25 -6.17
N ALA A 52 -5.84 -11.20 -4.84
CA ALA A 52 -6.56 -12.21 -4.09
C ALA A 52 -8.05 -12.25 -4.48
N ASP A 53 -8.69 -11.09 -4.63
CA ASP A 53 -10.08 -10.97 -5.05
C ASP A 53 -10.29 -11.52 -6.47
N LEU A 54 -9.40 -11.21 -7.41
CA LEU A 54 -9.44 -11.77 -8.77
C LEU A 54 -9.25 -13.29 -8.80
N ILE A 55 -8.33 -13.82 -7.98
CA ILE A 55 -8.13 -15.27 -7.85
C ILE A 55 -9.40 -15.92 -7.30
N GLN A 56 -10.04 -15.31 -6.30
CA GLN A 56 -11.28 -15.83 -5.74
C GLN A 56 -12.42 -15.84 -6.76
N GLN A 57 -12.59 -14.76 -7.53
CA GLN A 57 -13.60 -14.67 -8.59
C GLN A 57 -13.38 -15.69 -9.70
N THR A 58 -12.13 -15.83 -10.16
CA THR A 58 -11.77 -16.82 -11.19
C THR A 58 -11.95 -18.25 -10.69
N ALA A 59 -11.58 -18.53 -9.45
CA ALA A 59 -11.81 -19.83 -8.82
C ALA A 59 -13.30 -20.17 -8.77
N GLN A 60 -14.16 -19.22 -8.38
CA GLN A 60 -15.61 -19.40 -8.37
C GLN A 60 -16.15 -19.76 -9.76
N LEU A 61 -15.73 -19.02 -10.80
CA LEU A 61 -16.14 -19.27 -12.19
C LEU A 61 -15.62 -20.60 -12.75
N GLN A 62 -14.46 -21.08 -12.30
CA GLN A 62 -13.90 -22.34 -12.76
C GLN A 62 -14.59 -23.58 -12.17
N THR A 63 -15.31 -23.44 -11.05
CA THR A 63 -16.09 -24.53 -10.47
C THR A 63 -17.22 -24.99 -11.39
N PRO A 64 -17.66 -26.27 -11.35
CA PRO A 64 -18.80 -26.74 -12.14
C PRO A 64 -20.08 -25.91 -11.89
N LEU A 65 -20.32 -25.53 -10.64
CA LEU A 65 -21.45 -24.69 -10.24
C LEU A 65 -21.35 -23.27 -10.83
N GLY A 66 -20.16 -22.66 -10.78
CA GLY A 66 -19.93 -21.33 -11.34
C GLY A 66 -20.07 -21.30 -12.85
N ARG A 67 -19.59 -22.33 -13.56
CA ARG A 67 -19.81 -22.48 -15.01
C ARG A 67 -21.28 -22.64 -15.35
N GLU A 68 -22.02 -23.41 -14.56
CA GLU A 68 -23.46 -23.58 -14.75
C GLU A 68 -24.22 -22.28 -14.50
N GLN A 69 -23.89 -21.53 -13.44
CA GLN A 69 -24.48 -20.22 -13.18
C GLN A 69 -24.19 -19.20 -14.29
N GLU A 70 -22.94 -19.15 -14.77
CA GLU A 70 -22.55 -18.27 -15.89
C GLU A 70 -23.24 -18.69 -17.19
N ALA A 71 -23.36 -20.00 -17.45
CA ALA A 71 -24.13 -20.50 -18.57
C ALA A 71 -25.61 -20.08 -18.46
N ARG A 72 -26.22 -20.22 -17.28
CA ARG A 72 -27.61 -19.78 -17.02
C ARG A 72 -27.79 -18.27 -17.22
N ARG A 73 -26.83 -17.45 -16.80
CA ARG A 73 -26.83 -15.99 -17.08
C ARG A 73 -26.81 -15.67 -18.57
N ARG A 74 -26.14 -16.50 -19.37
CA ARG A 74 -26.13 -16.41 -20.84
C ARG A 74 -27.35 -17.04 -21.51
N GLY A 75 -28.36 -17.44 -20.74
CA GLY A 75 -29.61 -18.01 -21.25
C GLY A 75 -29.55 -19.52 -21.51
N TYR A 76 -28.48 -20.22 -21.12
CA TYR A 76 -28.46 -21.68 -21.17
C TYR A 76 -29.46 -22.24 -20.15
N LYS A 77 -30.39 -23.06 -20.62
CA LYS A 77 -31.25 -23.89 -19.78
C LYS A 77 -30.82 -25.34 -19.93
N LYS A 78 -30.75 -26.07 -18.80
CA LYS A 78 -30.37 -27.47 -18.84
C LYS A 78 -31.49 -28.27 -19.53
N PRO A 79 -31.19 -29.18 -20.47
CA PRO A 79 -32.21 -29.99 -21.13
C PRO A 79 -33.02 -30.80 -20.12
N GLY A 80 -34.35 -30.67 -20.13
CA GLY A 80 -35.24 -31.37 -19.21
C GLY A 80 -35.47 -30.70 -17.85
N GLU A 81 -34.91 -29.51 -17.62
CA GLU A 81 -35.18 -28.73 -16.41
C GLU A 81 -36.62 -28.19 -16.43
N ARG A 82 -37.48 -28.69 -15.52
CA ARG A 82 -38.82 -28.12 -15.31
C ARG A 82 -38.68 -26.92 -14.39
N VAL A 83 -39.08 -25.75 -14.85
CA VAL A 83 -39.20 -24.56 -14.00
C VAL A 83 -40.28 -24.86 -12.97
N VAL A 84 -39.88 -25.03 -11.71
CA VAL A 84 -40.83 -25.06 -10.61
C VAL A 84 -41.13 -23.60 -10.30
N GLU A 85 -42.22 -23.07 -10.85
CA GLU A 85 -42.79 -21.82 -10.37
C GLU A 85 -43.25 -22.05 -8.93
N LEU A 86 -42.49 -21.50 -7.98
CA LEU A 86 -42.95 -21.30 -6.62
C LEU A 86 -43.87 -20.08 -6.68
N ASP A 87 -45.17 -20.31 -6.86
CA ASP A 87 -46.19 -19.29 -6.67
C ASP A 87 -46.10 -18.75 -5.21
N PRO A 88 -46.21 -17.43 -4.99
CA PRO A 88 -46.04 -16.79 -3.68
C PRO A 88 -47.10 -17.16 -2.65
#